data_AF-A0AAP3ENK1-F1
#
_entry.id   AF-A0AAP3ENK1-F1
#
_cell.length_a   1.000
_cell.length_b   1.000
_cell.length_c   1.000
_cell.angle_alpha   90.00
_cell.angle_beta   90.00
_cell.angle_gamma   90.00
#
_symmetry.space_group_name_H-M   'P 1'
#
loop_
_entity.id
_entity.type
_entity.pdbx_description
1 polymer ?
#
loop_
_entity_poly.entity_id
_entity_poly.type
_entity_poly.pdbx_seq_one_letter_code
_entity_poly.pdbx_strand_id
1 'polypeptide(L)' 'QIGALAAIVHAQGGELRHVKPHGMLYNQAAKEPPLADAIARAVRDADADLVLVGLAGSELIRAGQHYQLTTRQEVF' A
#
# COMPACT_ATOMS: atom_id res chain seq x y z
N GLN A 1 -7.48 -8.70 2.49
CA GLN A 1 -8.28 -7.52 2.12
C GLN A 1 -8.08 -7.14 0.65
N ILE A 2 -6.83 -6.88 0.21
CA ILE A 2 -6.51 -6.51 -1.18
C ILE A 2 -7.09 -7.50 -2.19
N GLY A 3 -6.78 -8.81 -2.07
CA GLY A 3 -7.28 -9.82 -3.00
C GLY A 3 -8.80 -9.95 -3.09
N ALA A 4 -9.52 -9.69 -1.99
CA ALA A 4 -10.99 -9.71 -2.00
C ALA A 4 -11.56 -8.54 -2.83
N LEU A 5 -11.01 -7.33 -2.66
CA LEU A 5 -11.40 -6.18 -3.46
C LEU A 5 -10.96 -6.35 -4.93
N ALA A 6 -9.75 -6.86 -5.17
CA ALA A 6 -9.24 -7.12 -6.51
C ALA A 6 -10.16 -8.08 -7.29
N ALA A 7 -10.65 -9.15 -6.65
CA ALA A 7 -11.61 -10.08 -7.27
C ALA A 7 -12.93 -9.39 -7.65
N ILE A 8 -13.47 -8.52 -6.78
CA ILE A 8 -14.69 -7.74 -7.06
C ILE A 8 -14.46 -6.79 -8.23
N VAL A 9 -13.35 -6.06 -8.22
CA VAL A 9 -12.99 -5.09 -9.26
C VAL A 9 -12.83 -5.78 -10.62
N HIS A 10 -12.11 -6.91 -10.65
CA HIS A 10 -11.91 -7.71 -11.85
C HIS A 10 -13.23 -8.25 -12.41
N ALA A 11 -14.13 -8.74 -11.55
CA ALA A 11 -15.45 -9.23 -11.99
C ALA A 11 -16.32 -8.15 -12.65
N GLN A 12 -16.02 -6.87 -12.41
CA GLN A 12 -16.68 -5.72 -13.03
C GLN A 12 -15.90 -5.15 -14.23
N GLY A 13 -14.83 -5.82 -14.68
CA GLY A 13 -13.97 -5.34 -15.78
C GLY A 13 -13.08 -4.16 -15.40
N GLY A 14 -12.91 -3.90 -14.10
CA GLY A 14 -12.03 -2.85 -13.60
C GLY A 14 -10.63 -3.37 -13.25
N GLU A 15 -9.76 -2.44 -12.85
CA GLU A 15 -8.41 -2.72 -12.39
C GLU A 15 -8.16 -2.02 -11.05
N LEU A 16 -7.62 -2.75 -10.07
CA LEU A 16 -7.23 -2.15 -8.80
C LEU A 16 -5.89 -1.42 -8.99
N ARG A 17 -5.85 -0.11 -8.73
CA ARG A 17 -4.69 0.73 -9.07
C ARG A 17 -3.77 1.06 -7.90
N HIS A 18 -4.29 1.04 -6.68
CA HIS A 18 -3.54 1.47 -5.51
C HIS A 18 -4.06 0.87 -4.21
N VAL A 19 -3.21 0.90 -3.18
CA VAL A 19 -3.53 0.56 -1.81
C VAL A 19 -3.13 1.71 -0.91
N LYS A 20 -4.06 2.15 -0.05
CA LYS A 20 -3.81 3.10 1.04
C LYS A 20 -4.27 2.47 2.35
N PRO A 21 -3.39 2.24 3.33
CA PRO A 21 -3.84 1.81 4.66
C PRO A 21 -4.85 2.80 5.25
N HIS A 22 -5.74 2.30 6.10
CA HIS A 22 -6.81 3.13 6.67
C HIS A 22 -6.55 3.43 8.15
N GLY A 23 -6.95 4.63 8.59
CA GLY A 23 -7.06 5.00 10.00
C GLY A 23 -5.80 4.74 10.82
N MET A 24 -5.94 4.00 11.93
CA MET A 24 -4.82 3.74 12.83
C MET A 24 -3.71 2.94 12.17
N LEU A 25 -4.05 2.00 11.26
CA LEU A 25 -3.06 1.23 10.52
C LEU A 25 -2.16 2.14 9.69
N TYR A 26 -2.73 3.17 9.04
CA TYR A 26 -1.97 4.20 8.33
C TYR A 26 -1.07 5.00 9.27
N ASN A 27 -1.64 5.48 10.38
CA ASN A 27 -0.91 6.33 11.33
C ASN A 27 0.27 5.60 11.99
N GLN A 28 0.10 4.32 12.31
CA GLN A 28 1.17 3.48 12.87
C GLN A 28 2.20 3.13 11.80
N ALA A 29 1.77 2.68 10.63
CA ALA A 29 2.67 2.35 9.53
C ALA A 29 3.48 3.56 9.04
N ALA A 30 3.01 4.78 9.31
CA ALA A 30 3.79 5.97 9.02
C ALA A 30 5.07 6.09 9.88
N LYS A 31 5.12 5.43 11.04
CA LYS A 31 6.16 5.60 12.06
C LYS A 31 6.87 4.30 12.46
N GLU A 32 6.22 3.14 12.28
CA GLU A 32 6.70 1.84 12.75
C GLU A 32 7.26 1.01 11.57
N PRO A 33 8.61 0.87 11.44
CA PRO A 33 9.21 0.15 10.31
C PRO A 33 8.75 -1.30 10.13
N PRO A 34 8.59 -2.13 11.19
CA PRO A 34 8.14 -3.51 11.01
C PRO A 34 6.73 -3.61 10.42
N LEU A 35 5.84 -2.67 10.79
CA LEU A 35 4.47 -2.63 10.27
C LEU A 35 4.44 -2.13 8.83
N ALA A 36 5.22 -1.08 8.52
CA ALA A 36 5.41 -0.58 7.17
C ALA A 36 5.93 -1.67 6.22
N ASP A 37 6.95 -2.41 6.64
CA ASP A 37 7.53 -3.55 5.92
C ASP A 37 6.48 -4.63 5.64
N ALA A 38 5.71 -5.02 6.67
CA ALA A 38 4.67 -6.02 6.52
C ALA A 38 3.58 -5.60 5.52
N ILE A 39 3.17 -4.34 5.53
CA ILE A 39 2.18 -3.80 4.59
C ILE A 39 2.76 -3.76 3.18
N ALA A 40 3.95 -3.21 2.99
CA ALA A 40 4.56 -3.10 1.66
C ALA A 40 4.82 -4.49 1.04
N ARG A 41 5.30 -5.46 1.83
CA ARG A 41 5.41 -6.86 1.39
C ARG A 41 4.06 -7.43 0.96
N ALA A 42 3.02 -7.26 1.78
CA ALA A 42 1.69 -7.77 1.45
C ALA A 42 1.09 -7.12 0.19
N VAL A 43 1.38 -5.85 -0.09
CA VAL A 43 0.97 -5.18 -1.33
C VAL A 43 1.71 -5.78 -2.53
N ARG A 44 3.04 -5.91 -2.44
CA ARG A 44 3.86 -6.53 -3.50
C ARG A 44 3.43 -7.97 -3.79
N ASP A 45 3.19 -8.76 -2.77
CA ASP A 45 2.79 -10.16 -2.90
C ASP A 45 1.36 -10.29 -3.48
N ALA A 46 0.51 -9.27 -3.29
CA ALA A 46 -0.81 -9.22 -3.91
C ALA A 46 -0.73 -8.85 -5.40
N ASP A 47 0.02 -7.79 -5.73
CA ASP A 47 0.30 -7.35 -7.10
C ASP A 47 1.40 -6.26 -7.07
N ALA A 48 2.51 -6.49 -7.79
CA ALA A 48 3.66 -5.60 -7.83
C ALA A 48 3.40 -4.28 -8.61
N ASP A 49 2.36 -4.22 -9.44
CA ASP A 49 1.99 -3.03 -10.21
C ASP A 49 1.10 -2.06 -9.42
N LEU A 50 0.67 -2.44 -8.21
CA LEU A 50 -0.11 -1.58 -7.33
C LEU A 50 0.71 -0.40 -6.81
N VAL A 51 0.07 0.78 -6.80
CA VAL A 51 0.64 1.97 -6.15
C VAL A 51 0.41 1.92 -4.64
N LEU A 52 1.47 2.01 -3.84
CA LEU A 52 1.36 2.17 -2.39
C LEU A 52 1.28 3.65 -2.02
N VAL A 53 0.17 4.07 -1.39
CA VAL A 53 -0.06 5.44 -0.94
C VAL A 53 0.19 5.53 0.56
N GLY A 54 0.99 6.51 0.98
CA GLY A 54 1.35 6.74 2.38
C GLY A 54 1.67 8.20 2.67
N LEU A 55 1.74 8.55 3.96
CA LEU A 55 2.09 9.90 4.40
C LEU A 55 3.47 10.28 3.87
N ALA A 56 3.62 11.51 3.39
CA ALA A 56 4.91 12.02 2.89
C ALA A 56 6.05 11.81 3.92
N GLY A 57 7.18 11.30 3.45
CA GLY A 57 8.37 11.03 4.27
C GLY A 57 8.26 9.89 5.29
N SER A 58 7.16 9.12 5.27
CA SER A 58 6.89 8.09 6.29
C SER A 58 7.63 6.76 6.08
N GLU A 59 7.66 5.92 7.12
CA GLU A 59 8.20 4.56 7.03
C GLU A 59 7.49 3.72 5.97
N LEU A 60 6.19 3.94 5.74
CA LEU A 60 5.43 3.26 4.69
C LEU A 60 5.96 3.58 3.28
N ILE A 61 6.38 4.82 3.03
CA ILE A 61 6.99 5.21 1.76
C ILE A 61 8.35 4.54 1.60
N ARG A 62 9.17 4.52 2.66
CA ARG A 62 10.47 3.85 2.66
C ARG A 62 10.34 2.35 2.41
N ALA A 63 9.39 1.69 3.07
CA ALA A 63 9.10 0.27 2.87
C ALA A 63 8.62 -0.02 1.45
N GLY A 64 7.73 0.80 0.90
CA GLY A 64 7.29 0.68 -0.50
C GLY A 64 8.46 0.75 -1.49
N GLN A 65 9.36 1.71 -1.31
CA GLN A 65 10.56 1.86 -2.12
C GLN A 65 11.53 0.67 -1.96
N HIS A 66 11.71 0.16 -0.74
CA HIS A 66 12.52 -1.02 -0.47
C HIS A 66 12.04 -2.26 -1.25
N TYR A 67 10.72 -2.42 -1.36
CA TYR A 67 10.08 -3.48 -2.14
C TYR A 67 9.86 -3.15 -3.62
N GLN A 68 10.45 -2.05 -4.11
CA GLN A 68 10.35 -1.60 -5.51
C GLN A 68 8.91 -1.33 -5.98
N LEU A 69 7.98 -1.06 -5.07
CA LEU A 69 6.63 -0.63 -5.41
C LEU A 69 6.63 0.81 -5.90
N THR A 70 5.70 1.12 -6.81
CA THR A 70 5.41 2.53 -7.11
C THR A 70 4.77 3.19 -5.89
N THR A 71 5.42 4.18 -5.30
CA THR A 71 4.88 4.90 -4.13
C THR A 71 4.32 6.27 -4.49
N ARG A 72 3.23 6.68 -3.85
CA ARG A 72 2.72 8.06 -3.89
C ARG A 72 2.63 8.63 -2.47
N GLN A 73 3.17 9.84 -2.32
CA GLN A 73 3.21 10.55 -1.06
C GLN A 73 1.97 11.44 -0.94
N GLU A 74 1.20 11.23 0.12
CA GLU A 74 0.01 12.00 0.46
C GLU A 74 0.38 13.16 1.41
N VAL A 75 -0.25 14.32 1.18
CA VAL A 75 -0.15 15.55 1.99
C VAL A 75 -1.57 16.05 2.29
N PHE A 76 -1.72 16.86 3.35
CA PHE A 76 -3.00 17.42 3.81
C PHE A 76 -2.88 18.93 4.00
#